data_AF-A0A925J766-F1
#
_entry.id   AF-A0A925J766-F1
#
_cell.length_a   1.000
_cell.length_b   1.000
_cell.length_c   1.000
_cell.angle_alpha   90.00
_cell.angle_beta   90.00
_cell.angle_gamma   90.00
#
_symmetry.space_group_name_H-M   'P 1'
#
loop_
_entity.id
_entity.type
_entity.pdbx_description
1 polymer ?
#
loop_
_entity_poly.entity_id
_entity_poly.type
_entity_poly.pdbx_seq_one_letter_code
_entity_poly.pdbx_strand_id
1 'polypeptide(L)' 'MDNLKRYLGFLWMLAGPVILIALIAIAAKNIDINGTTDISKPIPWIIIISIFTPVAIGLTIFGWYAWKGEYDKEQ' A
#
# COMPACT_ATOMS: atom_id res chain seq x y z
N MET A 1 10.26 22.03 14.82
CA MET A 1 9.28 20.93 14.70
C MET A 1 9.01 20.74 13.25
N ASP A 2 9.78 19.84 12.67
CA ASP A 2 10.16 19.93 11.27
C ASP A 2 9.01 19.49 10.38
N ASN A 3 8.64 20.36 9.45
CA ASN A 3 7.74 20.06 8.33
C ASN A 3 8.05 18.71 7.64
N LEU A 4 9.29 18.23 7.77
CA LEU A 4 9.75 16.90 7.38
C LEU A 4 8.90 15.75 7.96
N LYS A 5 8.60 15.74 9.26
CA LYS A 5 7.80 14.66 9.89
C LYS A 5 6.38 14.62 9.33
N ARG A 6 5.80 15.80 9.12
CA ARG A 6 4.46 15.96 8.54
C ARG A 6 4.43 15.53 7.07
N TYR A 7 5.45 15.91 6.28
CA TYR A 7 5.60 15.49 4.89
C TYR A 7 5.78 13.97 4.76
N LEU A 8 6.55 13.36 5.68
CA LEU A 8 6.69 11.90 5.76
C LEU A 8 5.35 11.23 6.08
N GLY A 9 4.55 11.76 7.01
CA GLY A 9 3.20 11.24 7.28
C GLY A 9 2.29 11.26 6.04
N PHE A 10 2.33 12.35 5.27
CA PHE A 10 1.60 12.44 3.99
C PHE A 10 2.08 11.41 2.96
N LEU A 11 3.40 11.23 2.85
CA LEU A 11 3.99 10.24 1.94
C LEU A 11 3.50 8.83 2.29
N TRP A 12 3.54 8.46 3.58
CA TRP A 12 3.07 7.15 4.03
C TRP A 12 1.56 6.98 3.83
N MET A 13 0.78 8.04 4.03
CA MET A 13 -0.66 8.01 3.80
C MET A 13 -1.01 7.72 2.32
N LEU A 14 -0.28 8.32 1.38
CA LEU A 14 -0.51 8.09 -0.06
C LEU A 14 0.13 6.80 -0.58
N ALA A 15 1.25 6.37 0.00
CA ALA A 15 1.95 5.17 -0.43
C ALA A 15 1.06 3.91 -0.29
N GLY A 16 0.25 3.81 0.76
CA GLY A 16 -0.66 2.67 0.97
C GLY A 16 -1.63 2.45 -0.20
N PRO A 17 -2.50 3.42 -0.53
CA PRO A 17 -3.42 3.30 -1.66
C PRO A 17 -2.71 3.15 -3.00
N VAL A 18 -1.61 3.87 -3.22
CA VAL A 18 -0.83 3.79 -4.47
C VAL A 18 -0.27 2.39 -4.69
N ILE A 19 0.29 1.75 -3.66
CA ILE A 19 0.82 0.39 -3.73
C ILE A 19 -0.30 -0.61 -4.06
N LEU A 20 -1.48 -0.48 -3.45
CA LEU A 20 -2.61 -1.37 -3.75
C LEU A 20 -3.12 -1.20 -5.18
N ILE A 21 -3.29 0.03 -5.65
CA ILE A 21 -3.70 0.30 -7.03
C ILE A 21 -2.68 -0.28 -8.01
N ALA A 22 -1.38 -0.09 -7.75
CA ALA A 22 -0.32 -0.65 -8.57
C ALA A 22 -0.37 -2.18 -8.58
N LEU A 23 -0.53 -2.83 -7.43
CA LEU A 23 -0.63 -4.29 -7.35
C LEU A 23 -1.82 -4.83 -8.15
N ILE A 24 -2.98 -4.20 -8.05
CA ILE A 24 -4.19 -4.60 -8.79
C ILE A 24 -3.97 -4.39 -10.30
N ALA A 25 -3.37 -3.27 -10.71
CA ALA A 25 -3.10 -2.98 -12.11
C ALA A 25 -2.10 -3.98 -12.72
N ILE A 26 -1.05 -4.35 -11.97
CA ILE A 26 -0.07 -5.35 -12.41
C ILE A 26 -0.73 -6.73 -12.46
N ALA A 27 -1.58 -7.09 -11.49
CA ALA A 27 -2.36 -8.33 -11.52
C ALA A 27 -3.23 -8.43 -12.77
N ALA A 28 -4.00 -7.38 -13.05
CA ALA A 28 -4.89 -7.34 -14.22
C ALA A 28 -4.11 -7.43 -15.55
N LYS A 29 -2.88 -6.91 -15.60
CA LYS A 29 -2.03 -7.00 -16.79
C LYS A 29 -1.40 -8.37 -16.99
N ASN A 30 -1.09 -9.09 -15.90
CA ASN A 30 -0.37 -10.36 -15.97
C ASN A 30 -1.27 -11.59 -15.99
N ILE A 31 -2.50 -11.50 -15.46
CA ILE A 31 -3.44 -12.63 -15.48
C ILE A 31 -3.90 -12.87 -16.92
N ASP A 32 -3.55 -14.05 -17.43
CA ASP A 32 -3.95 -14.54 -18.75
C ASP A 32 -4.43 -15.98 -18.59
N ILE A 33 -5.67 -16.23 -19.03
CA ILE A 33 -6.32 -17.55 -18.97
C ILE A 33 -5.55 -18.59 -19.78
N ASN A 34 -4.88 -18.16 -20.86
CA ASN A 34 -4.08 -19.04 -21.71
C ASN A 34 -2.60 -19.07 -21.31
N GLY A 35 -2.20 -18.28 -20.31
CA GLY A 35 -0.82 -18.19 -19.88
C GLY A 35 -0.38 -19.44 -19.13
N THR A 36 0.76 -19.99 -19.52
CA THR A 36 1.33 -21.24 -18.94
C THR A 36 2.20 -21.00 -17.72
N THR A 37 2.53 -19.74 -17.42
CA THR A 37 3.42 -19.33 -16.33
C THR A 37 2.67 -19.14 -15.00
N ASP A 38 3.35 -19.22 -13.87
CA ASP A 38 2.69 -19.00 -12.57
C ASP A 38 2.19 -17.57 -12.37
N ILE A 39 2.83 -16.58 -13.02
CA ILE A 39 2.42 -15.17 -12.94
C ILE A 39 1.09 -14.88 -13.65
N SER A 40 0.69 -15.74 -14.60
CA SER A 40 -0.59 -15.60 -15.32
C SER A 40 -1.77 -16.23 -14.58
N LYS A 41 -1.50 -17.02 -13.54
CA LYS A 41 -2.54 -17.61 -12.70
C LYS A 41 -3.10 -16.55 -11.73
N PRO A 42 -4.41 -16.54 -11.47
CA PRO A 42 -5.01 -15.57 -10.55
C PRO A 42 -4.68 -15.86 -9.06
N ILE A 43 -4.43 -17.12 -8.69
CA ILE A 43 -4.24 -17.54 -7.29
C ILE A 43 -3.09 -16.78 -6.59
N PRO A 44 -1.86 -16.69 -7.15
CA PRO A 44 -0.76 -15.94 -6.52
C PRO A 44 -1.10 -14.45 -6.31
N TRP A 45 -1.76 -13.81 -7.27
CA TRP A 45 -2.17 -12.42 -7.16
C TRP A 45 -3.17 -12.17 -6.04
N ILE A 46 -4.17 -13.06 -5.90
CA ILE A 46 -5.16 -12.98 -4.81
C ILE A 46 -4.48 -13.07 -3.45
N ILE A 47 -3.51 -13.97 -3.28
CA ILE A 47 -2.78 -14.14 -2.02
C ILE A 47 -1.98 -12.88 -1.70
N ILE A 48 -1.21 -12.36 -2.67
CA ILE A 48 -0.41 -11.13 -2.52
C ILE A 48 -1.32 -9.96 -2.15
N ILE A 49 -2.37 -9.70 -2.92
CA ILE A 49 -3.30 -8.58 -2.66
C ILE A 49 -3.93 -8.72 -1.28
N SER A 50 -4.35 -9.92 -0.87
CA SER A 50 -4.96 -10.17 0.44
C SER A 50 -4.02 -9.87 1.60
N ILE A 51 -2.72 -10.18 1.47
CA ILE A 51 -1.72 -9.91 2.52
C ILE A 51 -1.35 -8.42 2.53
N PHE A 52 -1.17 -7.80 1.37
CA PHE A 52 -0.75 -6.40 1.27
C PHE A 52 -1.87 -5.40 1.59
N THR A 53 -3.14 -5.78 1.42
CA THR A 53 -4.30 -4.92 1.75
C THR A 53 -4.31 -4.44 3.20
N PRO A 54 -4.29 -5.32 4.24
CA PRO A 54 -4.26 -4.86 5.63
C PRO A 54 -2.98 -4.07 5.96
N VAL A 55 -1.84 -4.39 5.34
CA VAL A 55 -0.58 -3.64 5.52
C VAL A 55 -0.72 -2.23 4.98
N ALA A 56 -1.25 -2.06 3.77
CA ALA A 56 -1.48 -0.77 3.14
C ALA A 56 -2.52 0.07 3.91
N ILE A 57 -3.56 -0.56 4.45
CA ILE A 57 -4.53 0.12 5.33
C ILE A 57 -3.83 0.63 6.59
N GLY A 58 -3.04 -0.22 7.26
CA GLY A 58 -2.27 0.17 8.45
C GLY A 58 -1.31 1.33 8.16
N LEU A 59 -0.62 1.29 7.03
CA LEU A 59 0.29 2.34 6.57
C LEU A 59 -0.44 3.66 6.25
N THR A 60 -1.64 3.58 5.67
CA THR A 60 -2.50 4.74 5.41
C THR A 60 -2.95 5.41 6.71
N ILE A 61 -3.42 4.60 7.66
CA ILE A 61 -3.88 5.04 8.98
C ILE A 61 -2.72 5.65 9.77
N PHE A 62 -1.55 5.01 9.74
CA PHE A 62 -0.32 5.51 10.35
C PHE A 62 0.06 6.89 9.78
N GLY A 63 0.09 7.02 8.45
CA GLY A 63 0.39 8.28 7.78
C GLY A 63 -0.61 9.39 8.13
N TRP A 64 -1.90 9.05 8.27
CA TRP A 64 -2.93 9.97 8.70
C TRP A 64 -2.72 10.48 10.14
N TYR A 65 -2.39 9.60 11.08
CA TYR A 65 -2.07 9.99 12.46
C TYR A 65 -0.78 10.82 12.55
N ALA A 66 0.22 10.50 11.74
CA ALA A 66 1.46 11.28 11.60
C ALA A 66 1.19 12.68 11.03
N TRP A 67 0.31 12.81 10.04
CA TRP A 67 -0.09 14.11 9.51
C TRP A 67 -0.83 14.99 10.53
N LYS A 68 -1.65 14.36 11.39
CA LYS A 68 -2.38 15.04 12.47
C LYS A 68 -1.50 15.49 13.64
N GLY A 69 -0.24 15.06 13.70
CA GLY A 69 0.67 15.39 14.79
C GLY A 69 0.38 14.60 16.08
N GLU A 70 -0.33 13.48 16.01
CA GLU A 70 -0.55 12.63 17.20
C GLU A 70 0.76 12.00 17.71
N TYR A 71 1.76 11.87 16.83
CA TYR A 71 3.12 11.43 17.18
C TYR A 71 4.05 12.59 17.59
N ASP A 72 3.56 13.84 17.63
CA ASP A 72 4.36 14.98 18.08
C ASP A 72 4.44 15.07 19.61
N LYS A 73 3.61 14.31 20.34
CA LYS A 73 3.47 14.37 21.81
C LYS A 73 4.51 13.56 22.60
N GLU A 74 5.47 12.92 21.94
CA GLU A 74 6.61 12.26 22.61
C GLU A 74 7.88 13.10 22.43
N GLN A 75 7.95 14.22 23.15
CA GLN A 75 9.19 14.83 23.65
C GLN A 75 8.93 15.47 25.02
#